data_AF-A0A974KAF3-F1
#
_entry.id   AF-A0A974KAF3-F1
#
_cell.length_a   1.000
_cell.length_b   1.000
_cell.length_c   1.000
_cell.angle_alpha   90.00
_cell.angle_beta   90.00
_cell.angle_gamma   90.00
#
_symmetry.space_group_name_H-M   'P 1'
#
loop_
_entity.id
_entity.type
_entity.pdbx_description
1 polymer ?
#
loop_
_entity_poly.entity_id
_entity_poly.type
_entity_poly.pdbx_seq_one_letter_code
_entity_poly.pdbx_strand_id
1 'polypeptide(L)'
;PQDEELHRIADELQAIQQRNVWQLQADIQHQGRYYHEYSMHITVERDSPTGQQATDDADGVLSDALRDLARWLYQQLETQYDWLTSPEAVDEALLA
;
A
#
# COMPACT_ATOMS: atom_id res chain seq x y z
N PRO A 1 -8.60 12.05 5.57
CA PRO A 1 -7.20 11.98 6.07
C PRO A 1 -6.48 13.31 5.82
N GLN A 2 -5.71 13.83 6.78
CA GLN A 2 -4.82 14.99 6.58
C GLN A 2 -3.35 14.55 6.39
N ASP A 3 -3.15 13.27 6.11
CA ASP A 3 -1.84 12.66 5.96
C ASP A 3 -1.30 12.93 4.54
N GLU A 4 -0.25 13.74 4.45
CA GLU A 4 0.35 14.16 3.19
C GLU A 4 0.93 12.98 2.40
N GLU A 5 1.47 11.97 3.08
CA GLU A 5 2.05 10.79 2.45
C GLU A 5 0.96 9.91 1.85
N LEU A 6 -0.15 9.72 2.56
CA LEU A 6 -1.29 8.97 2.03
C LEU A 6 -1.90 9.65 0.80
N HIS A 7 -1.95 10.98 0.77
CA HIS A 7 -2.39 11.74 -0.42
C HIS A 7 -1.41 11.59 -1.58
N ARG A 8 -0.09 11.67 -1.32
CA ARG A 8 0.94 11.42 -2.36
C ARG A 8 0.79 10.05 -2.99
N ILE A 9 0.62 9.00 -2.16
CA ILE A 9 0.41 7.62 -2.63
C ILE A 9 -0.87 7.53 -3.49
N ALA A 10 -1.97 8.15 -3.04
CA ALA A 10 -3.22 8.16 -3.80
C ALA A 10 -3.07 8.85 -5.17
N ASP A 11 -2.38 9.99 -5.21
CA ASP A 11 -2.11 10.74 -6.44
C ASP A 11 -1.26 9.91 -7.43
N GLU A 12 -0.25 9.20 -6.96
CA GLU A 12 0.58 8.31 -7.78
C GLU A 12 -0.21 7.13 -8.36
N LEU A 13 -1.02 6.47 -7.52
CA LEU A 13 -1.92 5.38 -7.95
C LEU A 13 -2.93 5.88 -8.99
N GLN A 14 -3.51 7.06 -8.78
CA GLN A 14 -4.45 7.67 -9.71
C GLN A 14 -3.77 8.02 -11.04
N ALA A 15 -2.59 8.63 -11.00
CA ALA A 15 -1.85 9.02 -12.20
C ALA A 15 -1.50 7.79 -13.07
N ILE A 16 -1.00 6.70 -12.46
CA ILE A 16 -0.62 5.52 -13.24
C ILE A 16 -1.83 4.77 -13.79
N GLN A 17 -2.93 4.69 -13.03
CA GLN A 17 -4.18 4.11 -13.52
C GLN A 17 -4.76 4.92 -14.68
N GLN A 18 -4.79 6.24 -14.59
CA GLN A 18 -5.30 7.09 -15.65
C GLN A 18 -4.53 6.92 -16.96
N ARG A 19 -3.19 6.80 -16.89
CA ARG A 19 -2.32 6.52 -18.05
C ARG A 19 -2.59 5.17 -18.70
N ASN A 20 -3.17 4.23 -17.96
CA ASN A 20 -3.52 2.88 -18.40
C ASN A 20 -5.04 2.68 -18.53
N VAL A 21 -5.80 3.77 -18.63
CA VAL A 21 -7.27 3.77 -18.84
C VAL A 21 -8.02 2.98 -17.75
N TRP A 22 -7.49 2.99 -16.52
CA TRP A 22 -8.07 2.30 -15.36
C TRP A 22 -8.14 0.78 -15.52
N GLN A 23 -7.19 0.19 -16.26
CA GLN A 23 -7.11 -1.25 -16.54
C GLN A 23 -5.95 -1.95 -15.84
N LEU A 24 -5.18 -1.26 -14.98
CA LEU A 24 -4.12 -1.96 -14.25
C LEU A 24 -4.72 -2.78 -13.12
N GLN A 25 -4.24 -4.02 -13.02
CA GLN A 25 -4.50 -4.94 -11.93
C GLN A 25 -3.15 -5.36 -11.34
N ALA A 26 -3.14 -5.58 -10.03
CA ALA A 26 -1.97 -6.06 -9.31
C ALA A 26 -2.35 -7.27 -8.48
N ASP A 27 -1.62 -8.37 -8.65
CA ASP A 27 -1.62 -9.50 -7.72
C ASP A 27 -0.49 -9.30 -6.71
N ILE A 28 -0.80 -9.44 -5.43
CA ILE A 28 0.14 -9.22 -4.33
C ILE A 28 0.24 -10.51 -3.52
N GLN A 29 1.44 -11.08 -3.48
CA GLN A 29 1.75 -12.28 -2.71
C GLN A 29 2.79 -11.95 -1.66
N HIS A 30 2.65 -12.53 -0.47
CA HIS A 30 3.67 -12.44 0.56
C HIS A 30 4.78 -13.47 0.31
N GLN A 31 6.03 -13.06 0.53
CA GLN A 31 7.21 -13.90 0.46
C GLN A 31 8.06 -13.77 1.72
N GLY A 32 8.48 -14.91 2.26
CA GLY A 32 9.38 -14.97 3.41
C GLY A 32 8.65 -15.04 4.74
N ARG A 33 9.33 -14.64 5.82
CA ARG A 33 8.84 -14.76 7.21
C ARG A 33 8.61 -13.42 7.90
N TYR A 34 9.07 -12.34 7.27
CA TYR A 34 8.99 -10.97 7.79
C TYR A 34 7.88 -10.20 7.06
N TYR A 35 7.27 -9.23 7.75
CA TYR A 35 6.23 -8.38 7.21
C TYR A 35 6.80 -6.97 7.06
N HIS A 36 7.15 -6.61 5.82
CA HIS A 36 7.61 -5.29 5.42
C HIS A 36 7.31 -5.12 3.92
N GLU A 37 7.44 -3.93 3.36
CA GLU A 37 7.06 -3.62 1.98
C GLU A 37 7.78 -4.51 0.94
N TYR A 38 9.05 -4.86 1.18
CA TYR A 38 9.82 -5.76 0.30
C TYR A 38 9.53 -7.26 0.49
N SER A 39 8.64 -7.64 1.42
CA SER A 39 8.14 -9.03 1.49
C SER A 39 6.93 -9.25 0.58
N MET A 40 6.57 -8.25 -0.21
CA MET A 40 5.52 -8.34 -1.22
C MET A 40 6.14 -8.64 -2.58
N HIS A 41 5.75 -9.77 -3.17
CA HIS A 41 5.89 -10.04 -4.58
C HIS A 41 4.65 -9.49 -5.29
N ILE A 42 4.85 -8.52 -6.17
CA ILE A 42 3.78 -7.82 -6.88
C ILE A 42 3.93 -8.16 -8.35
N THR A 43 2.83 -8.57 -8.98
CA THR A 43 2.75 -8.74 -10.43
C THR A 43 1.71 -7.76 -10.96
N VAL A 44 2.11 -6.92 -11.90
CA VAL A 44 1.22 -5.93 -12.53
C VAL A 44 0.85 -6.38 -13.93
N GLU A 45 -0.44 -6.37 -14.23
CA GLU A 45 -0.96 -6.61 -15.57
C GLU A 45 -1.97 -5.55 -15.98
N ARG A 46 -2.22 -5.46 -17.28
CA ARG A 46 -3.29 -4.63 -17.83
C ARG A 46 -4.39 -5.53 -18.36
N ASP A 47 -5.58 -5.44 -17.76
CA ASP A 47 -6.78 -6.14 -18.19
C ASP A 47 -7.39 -5.43 -19.41
N SER A 48 -6.72 -5.59 -20.55
CA SER A 48 -7.13 -5.00 -21.82
C SER A 48 -8.00 -5.99 -22.61
N PRO A 49 -9.25 -5.64 -22.95
CA PRO A 49 -10.09 -6.46 -23.83
C PRO A 49 -9.50 -6.69 -25.21
N THR A 50 -8.54 -5.87 -25.63
CA THR A 50 -7.86 -5.92 -26.92
C THR A 50 -6.41 -6.40 -26.82
N GLY A 51 -5.96 -6.83 -25.64
CA GLY A 51 -4.59 -7.32 -25.42
C GLY A 51 -3.51 -6.23 -25.43
N GLN A 52 -3.89 -4.96 -25.24
CA GLN A 52 -2.92 -3.88 -25.09
C GLN A 52 -2.10 -4.08 -23.81
N GLN A 53 -0.79 -3.99 -23.95
CA GLN A 53 0.14 -4.04 -22.82
C GLN A 53 -0.02 -2.78 -21.94
N ALA A 54 0.44 -2.91 -20.70
CA ALA A 54 0.61 -1.78 -19.80
C ALA A 54 1.67 -0.79 -20.35
N THR A 55 1.71 0.43 -19.81
CA THR A 55 2.84 1.33 -20.07
C THR A 55 4.14 0.71 -19.53
N ASP A 56 5.28 1.00 -20.17
CA ASP A 56 6.58 0.37 -19.84
C ASP A 56 6.99 0.53 -18.37
N ASP A 57 6.54 1.60 -17.72
CA ASP A 57 6.81 1.92 -16.32
C ASP A 57 5.71 1.48 -15.34
N ALA A 58 4.60 0.90 -15.84
CA ALA A 58 3.44 0.56 -15.03
C ALA A 58 3.77 -0.41 -13.89
N ASP A 59 4.57 -1.43 -14.18
CA ASP A 59 4.97 -2.43 -13.20
C ASP A 59 5.74 -1.79 -12.03
N GLY A 60 6.75 -0.97 -12.35
CA GLY A 60 7.56 -0.29 -11.35
C GLY A 60 6.75 0.74 -10.55
N VAL A 61 6.06 1.66 -11.23
CA VAL A 61 5.32 2.74 -10.56
C VAL A 61 4.20 2.20 -9.68
N LEU A 62 3.42 1.21 -10.17
CA LEU A 62 2.34 0.64 -9.38
C LEU A 62 2.90 -0.20 -8.21
N SER A 63 3.96 -0.98 -8.42
CA SER A 63 4.58 -1.77 -7.35
C SER A 63 5.16 -0.88 -6.26
N ASP A 64 5.83 0.21 -6.61
CA ASP A 64 6.41 1.14 -5.65
C ASP A 64 5.33 1.89 -4.86
N ALA A 65 4.27 2.38 -5.51
CA ALA A 65 3.15 3.00 -4.82
C ALA A 65 2.42 2.02 -3.87
N LEU A 66 2.29 0.75 -4.24
CA LEU A 66 1.72 -0.29 -3.37
C LEU A 66 2.63 -0.62 -2.18
N ARG A 67 3.96 -0.59 -2.37
CA ARG A 67 4.94 -0.75 -1.30
C ARG A 67 4.92 0.42 -0.33
N ASP A 68 4.81 1.64 -0.84
CA ASP A 68 4.68 2.84 -0.01
C ASP A 68 3.38 2.80 0.80
N LEU A 69 2.28 2.35 0.20
CA LEU A 69 1.03 2.10 0.92
C LEU A 69 1.21 1.06 2.03
N ALA A 70 1.88 -0.05 1.75
CA ALA A 70 2.14 -1.08 2.75
C ALA A 70 3.00 -0.54 3.90
N ARG A 71 4.04 0.24 3.59
CA ARG A 71 4.88 0.89 4.60
C ARG A 71 4.05 1.82 5.49
N TRP A 72 3.21 2.66 4.90
CA TRP A 72 2.31 3.53 5.65
C TRP A 72 1.37 2.73 6.57
N LEU A 73 0.75 1.67 6.05
CA LEU A 73 -0.13 0.80 6.85
C LEU A 73 0.60 0.12 8.02
N TYR A 74 1.81 -0.38 7.80
CA TYR A 74 2.60 -1.00 8.88
C TYR A 74 2.99 0.02 9.95
N GLN A 75 3.35 1.25 9.58
CA GLN A 75 3.63 2.32 10.55
C GLN A 75 2.41 2.68 11.40
N GLN A 76 1.22 2.74 10.78
CA GLN A 76 -0.02 2.98 11.52
C GLN A 76 -0.37 1.85 12.48
N LEU A 77 -0.14 0.60 12.06
CA LEU A 77 -0.34 -0.58 12.92
C LEU A 77 0.64 -0.61 14.10
N GLU A 78 1.91 -0.29 13.86
CA GLU A 78 2.94 -0.20 14.91
C GLU A 78 2.59 0.91 15.91
N THR A 79 2.26 2.11 15.42
CA THR A 79 1.84 3.24 16.27
C THR A 79 0.62 2.89 17.11
N GLN A 80 -0.36 2.19 16.53
CA GLN A 80 -1.55 1.75 17.25
C GLN A 80 -1.21 0.68 18.29
N TYR A 81 -0.33 -0.26 17.96
CA TYR A 81 0.11 -1.29 18.89
C TYR A 81 0.86 -0.69 20.08
N ASP A 82 1.75 0.26 19.83
CA ASP A 82 2.50 0.98 20.87
C ASP A 82 1.56 1.74 21.81
N TRP A 83 0.52 2.41 21.26
CA TRP A 83 -0.53 3.01 22.07
C TRP A 83 -1.24 1.94 22.92
N LEU A 84 -1.73 0.87 22.29
CA LEU A 84 -2.58 -0.16 22.95
C LEU A 84 -1.85 -0.93 24.04
N THR A 85 -0.53 -0.96 23.98
CA THR A 85 0.32 -1.62 24.97
C THR A 85 1.00 -0.65 25.94
N SER A 86 0.75 0.66 25.80
CA SER A 86 1.24 1.68 26.72
C SER A 86 0.60 1.57 28.11
N PRO A 87 1.33 1.90 29.19
CA PRO A 87 0.76 1.99 30.53
C PRO A 87 -0.47 2.92 30.60
N GLU A 88 -0.43 4.04 29.89
CA GLU A 88 -1.49 5.04 29.86
C GLU A 88 -2.79 4.46 29.28
N ALA A 89 -2.69 3.68 28.20
CA ALA A 89 -3.82 2.96 27.62
C ALA A 89 -4.43 1.93 28.57
N VAL A 90 -3.57 1.21 29.31
CA VAL A 90 -4.01 0.23 30.31
C VAL A 90 -4.72 0.92 31.46
N ASP A 91 -4.20 2.05 31.93
CA ASP A 91 -4.82 2.86 32.98
C ASP A 91 -6.18 3.41 32.52
N GLU A 92 -6.29 3.94 31.29
CA GLU A 92 -7.57 4.37 30.72
C GLU A 92 -8.60 3.23 30.65
N ALA A 93 -8.17 2.03 30.21
CA ALA A 93 -9.04 0.86 30.11
C ALA A 93 -9.50 0.33 31.48
N LEU A 94 -8.70 0.51 32.53
CA LEU A 94 -9.06 0.12 33.90
C LEU A 94 -9.98 1.15 34.59
N LEU A 95 -9.98 2.40 34.13
CA LEU A 95 -10.83 3.48 34.65
C LEU A 95 -12.19 3.59 33.95
N ALA A 96 -12.37 2.94 32.80
CA ALA A 96 -13.62 2.87 32.02
C ALA A 96 -14.62 1.83 32.57
#